data_AF-A0A534TY36-F1
#
_entry.id   AF-A0A534TY36-F1
#
_cell.length_a   1.000
_cell.length_b   1.000
_cell.length_c   1.000
_cell.angle_alpha   90.00
_cell.angle_beta   90.00
_cell.angle_gamma   90.00
#
_symmetry.space_group_name_H-M   'P 1'
#
loop_
_entity.id
_entity.type
_entity.pdbx_description
1 polymer ?
#
loop_
_entity_poly.entity_id
_entity_poly.type
_entity_poly.pdbx_seq_one_letter_code
_entity_poly.pdbx_strand_id
1 'polypeptide(L)'
;MKANAEPLLADNARLREALARSVALMQRANELASLGRLTAVFAHEIRNPLVALRVFAQLLPTRWDDPEFRQDFSHVVVTELERVEALVREFLAVAHDSARDREGAAST
;
A
#
# COMPACT_ATOMS: atom_id res chain seq x y z
N MET A 1 -44.41 -40.28 -9.05
CA MET A 1 -43.99 -38.95 -8.58
C MET A 1 -42.46 -38.89 -8.40
N LYS A 2 -41.70 -39.07 -9.47
CA LYS A 2 -40.23 -38.94 -9.49
C LYS A 2 -39.88 -38.03 -10.67
N ALA A 3 -40.10 -36.74 -10.47
CA ALA A 3 -39.75 -35.71 -11.45
C ALA A 3 -38.75 -34.76 -10.79
N ASN A 4 -37.68 -34.42 -11.52
CA ASN A 4 -36.92 -33.18 -11.41
C ASN A 4 -35.79 -33.01 -10.37
N ALA A 5 -35.20 -34.05 -9.78
CA ALA A 5 -34.04 -33.83 -8.89
C ALA A 5 -32.75 -33.42 -9.62
N GLU A 6 -32.46 -33.99 -10.79
CA GLU A 6 -31.22 -33.72 -11.54
C GLU A 6 -31.06 -32.28 -12.04
N PRO A 7 -32.06 -31.64 -12.69
CA PRO A 7 -31.91 -30.25 -13.13
C PRO A 7 -31.78 -29.28 -11.95
N LEU A 8 -32.45 -29.55 -10.83
CA LEU A 8 -32.34 -28.77 -9.59
C LEU A 8 -30.95 -28.87 -8.95
N LEU A 9 -30.35 -30.06 -8.95
CA LEU A 9 -28.97 -30.26 -8.45
C LEU A 9 -27.95 -29.53 -9.32
N ALA A 10 -28.12 -29.58 -10.65
CA ALA A 10 -27.25 -28.86 -11.59
C ALA A 10 -27.34 -27.34 -11.41
N ASP A 11 -28.54 -26.82 -11.17
CA ASP A 11 -28.75 -25.39 -10.94
C ASP A 11 -28.16 -24.94 -9.59
N ASN A 12 -28.33 -25.74 -8.54
CA ASN A 12 -27.71 -25.48 -7.23
C ASN A 12 -26.18 -25.47 -7.30
N ALA A 13 -25.59 -26.40 -8.06
CA ALA A 13 -24.14 -26.44 -8.29
C ALA A 13 -23.64 -25.18 -9.01
N ARG A 14 -24.34 -24.74 -10.07
CA ARG A 14 -24.03 -23.50 -10.79
C ARG A 14 -24.12 -22.26 -9.89
N LEU A 15 -25.16 -22.17 -9.06
CA LEU A 15 -25.34 -21.06 -8.13
C LEU A 15 -24.23 -21.02 -7.07
N ARG A 16 -23.82 -22.17 -6.55
CA ARG A 16 -22.68 -22.27 -5.61
C ARG A 16 -21.37 -21.84 -6.26
N GLU A 17 -21.13 -22.25 -7.49
CA GLU A 17 -19.94 -21.84 -8.24
C GLU A 17 -19.94 -20.34 -8.53
N ALA A 18 -21.09 -19.77 -8.92
CA ALA A 18 -21.25 -18.34 -9.12
C ALA A 18 -21.04 -17.55 -7.83
N LEU A 19 -21.56 -18.04 -6.70
CA LEU A 19 -21.34 -17.46 -5.38
C LEU A 19 -19.85 -17.48 -5.00
N ALA A 20 -19.16 -18.62 -5.18
CA ALA A 20 -17.74 -18.75 -4.90
C ALA A 20 -16.90 -17.77 -5.74
N ARG A 21 -17.22 -17.62 -7.03
CA ARG A 21 -16.58 -16.62 -7.91
C ARG A 21 -16.84 -15.19 -7.43
N SER A 22 -18.08 -14.87 -7.04
CA SER A 22 -18.42 -13.54 -6.53
C SER A 22 -17.67 -13.20 -5.26
N VAL A 23 -17.59 -14.14 -4.31
CA VAL A 23 -16.83 -13.99 -3.06
C VAL A 23 -15.34 -13.76 -3.36
N ALA A 24 -14.74 -14.54 -4.25
CA ALA A 24 -13.34 -14.36 -4.64
C ALA A 24 -13.08 -12.99 -5.29
N LEU A 25 -13.99 -12.52 -6.15
CA LEU A 25 -13.91 -11.18 -6.74
C LEU A 25 -14.03 -10.08 -5.68
N MET A 26 -14.95 -10.22 -4.71
CA MET A 26 -15.12 -9.27 -3.62
C MET A 26 -13.89 -9.22 -2.71
N GLN A 27 -13.29 -10.36 -2.39
CA GLN A 27 -12.04 -10.43 -1.61
C GLN A 27 -10.93 -9.66 -2.33
N ARG A 28 -10.72 -9.94 -3.63
CA ARG A 28 -9.71 -9.25 -4.43
C ARG A 28 -9.96 -7.74 -4.56
N ALA A 29 -11.23 -7.33 -4.71
CA ALA A 29 -11.60 -5.93 -4.75
C ALA A 29 -11.30 -5.23 -3.41
N ASN A 30 -11.59 -5.89 -2.28
CA ASN A 30 -11.31 -5.36 -0.95
C ASN A 30 -9.80 -5.23 -0.69
N GLU A 31 -9.00 -6.20 -1.13
CA GLU A 31 -7.53 -6.14 -1.08
C GLU A 31 -6.99 -4.96 -1.88
N LEU A 32 -7.41 -4.79 -3.14
CA LEU A 32 -7.00 -3.68 -3.99
C LEU A 32 -7.42 -2.33 -3.39
N ALA A 33 -8.62 -2.24 -2.81
CA ALA A 33 -9.07 -1.04 -2.13
C ALA A 33 -8.22 -0.74 -0.90
N SER A 34 -7.83 -1.76 -0.12
CA SER A 34 -6.93 -1.60 1.03
C SER A 34 -5.54 -1.11 0.60
N LEU A 35 -4.96 -1.74 -0.42
CA LEU A 35 -3.68 -1.34 -0.99
C LEU A 35 -3.73 0.08 -1.55
N GLY A 36 -4.82 0.47 -2.22
CA GLY A 36 -5.03 1.83 -2.72
C GLY A 36 -5.06 2.87 -1.60
N ARG A 37 -5.77 2.59 -0.50
CA ARG A 37 -5.79 3.48 0.69
C ARG A 37 -4.39 3.62 1.30
N LEU A 38 -3.68 2.51 1.48
CA LEU A 38 -2.31 2.52 2.01
C LEU A 38 -1.38 3.33 1.10
N THR A 39 -1.43 3.08 -0.22
CA THR A 39 -0.61 3.79 -1.21
C THR A 39 -0.83 5.31 -1.16
N ALA A 40 -2.07 5.76 -1.00
CA ALA A 40 -2.37 7.19 -0.89
C ALA A 40 -1.76 7.83 0.37
N VAL A 41 -1.84 7.14 1.51
CA VAL A 41 -1.21 7.59 2.76
C VAL A 41 0.31 7.63 2.61
N PHE A 42 0.93 6.56 2.12
CA PHE A 42 2.38 6.52 1.88
C PHE A 42 2.85 7.62 0.93
N ALA A 43 2.11 7.90 -0.15
CA ALA A 43 2.45 8.98 -1.07
C ALA A 43 2.40 10.35 -0.36
N HIS A 44 1.44 10.56 0.54
CA HIS A 44 1.36 11.76 1.35
C HIS A 44 2.53 11.85 2.34
N GLU A 45 2.86 10.75 3.01
CA GLU A 45 3.93 10.72 4.00
C GLU A 45 5.32 10.86 3.41
N ILE A 46 5.58 10.36 2.20
CA ILE A 46 6.84 10.60 1.45
C ILE A 46 6.90 12.04 0.97
N ARG A 47 5.78 12.65 0.59
CA ARG A 47 5.76 14.05 0.16
C ARG A 47 6.24 14.99 1.27
N ASN A 48 5.93 14.69 2.53
CA ASN A 48 6.29 15.54 3.67
C ASN A 48 7.82 15.79 3.82
N PRO A 49 8.68 14.76 3.97
CA PRO A 49 10.13 14.94 4.01
C PRO A 49 10.65 15.61 2.74
N LEU A 50 10.11 15.28 1.56
CA LEU A 50 10.54 15.91 0.31
C LEU A 50 10.22 17.42 0.25
N VAL A 51 9.09 17.84 0.84
CA VAL A 51 8.76 19.27 0.96
C VAL A 51 9.71 19.96 1.93
N ALA A 52 10.02 19.35 3.08
CA ALA A 52 10.99 19.90 4.03
C ALA A 52 12.37 20.05 3.36
N LEU A 53 12.87 19.00 2.71
CA LEU A 53 14.11 19.02 1.93
C LEU A 53 14.13 20.14 0.89
N ARG A 54 13.02 20.32 0.16
CA ARG A 54 12.88 21.40 -0.83
C ARG A 54 12.99 22.78 -0.18
N VAL A 55 12.27 23.01 0.93
CA VAL A 55 12.29 24.30 1.63
C VAL A 55 13.69 24.64 2.10
N PHE A 56 14.36 23.70 2.77
CA PHE A 56 15.74 23.90 3.23
C PHE A 56 16.71 24.13 2.08
N ALA A 57 16.59 23.39 0.98
CA ALA A 57 17.40 23.60 -0.22
C ALA A 57 17.16 24.98 -0.86
N GLN A 58 15.93 25.48 -0.83
CA GLN A 58 15.58 26.82 -1.33
C GLN A 58 16.08 27.95 -0.43
N LEU A 59 16.16 27.71 0.88
CA LEU A 59 16.68 28.68 1.86
C LEU A 59 18.21 28.73 1.90
N LEU A 60 18.89 27.66 1.49
CA LEU A 60 20.35 27.57 1.56
C LEU A 60 21.10 28.73 0.88
N PRO A 61 20.74 29.18 -0.34
CA PRO A 61 21.44 30.31 -0.97
C PRO A 61 21.23 31.64 -0.24
N THR A 62 20.08 31.82 0.41
CA THR A 62 19.73 33.08 1.10
C THR A 62 20.21 33.10 2.55
N ARG A 63 20.47 31.93 3.14
CA ARG A 63 20.95 31.77 4.51
C ARG A 63 22.33 31.12 4.60
N TRP A 64 23.13 31.19 3.54
CA TRP A 64 24.44 30.54 3.51
C TRP A 64 25.39 31.04 4.60
N ASP A 65 25.40 32.34 4.85
CA ASP A 65 26.29 32.97 5.83
C ASP A 65 25.82 32.78 7.29
N ASP A 66 24.67 32.12 7.49
CA ASP A 66 24.13 31.77 8.80
C ASP A 66 24.67 30.39 9.24
N PRO A 67 25.61 30.31 10.20
CA PRO A 67 26.22 29.05 10.61
C PRO A 67 25.22 28.10 11.29
N GLU A 68 24.25 28.65 12.03
CA GLU A 68 23.21 27.88 12.71
C GLU A 68 22.29 27.22 11.67
N PHE A 69 21.85 27.99 10.67
CA PHE A 69 21.08 27.44 9.54
C PHE A 69 21.84 26.35 8.79
N ARG A 70 23.15 26.49 8.56
CA ARG A 70 23.94 25.44 7.87
C ARG A 70 24.01 24.14 8.68
N GLN A 71 24.09 24.24 10.00
CA GLN A 71 24.07 23.08 10.88
C GLN A 71 22.69 22.40 10.85
N ASP A 72 21.62 23.18 10.96
CA ASP A 72 20.24 22.70 10.84
C ASP A 72 19.98 22.06 9.47
N PHE A 73 20.43 22.70 8.39
CA PHE A 73 20.33 22.18 7.03
C PHE A 73 20.96 20.80 6.93
N SER A 74 22.20 20.64 7.40
CA SER A 74 22.89 19.35 7.36
C SER A 74 22.16 18.28 8.16
N HIS A 75 21.62 18.63 9.33
CA HIS A 75 20.89 17.69 10.18
C HIS A 75 19.55 17.28 9.55
N VAL A 76 18.73 18.27 9.17
CA VAL A 76 17.41 18.06 8.56
C VAL A 76 17.52 17.25 7.28
N VAL A 77 18.50 17.54 6.41
CA VAL A 77 18.64 16.81 5.16
C VAL A 77 18.89 15.32 5.39
N VAL A 78 19.78 14.97 6.33
CA VAL A 78 20.06 13.57 6.65
C VAL A 78 18.84 12.89 7.25
N THR A 79 18.22 13.52 8.25
CA THR A 79 17.04 12.95 8.94
C THR A 79 15.87 12.73 7.99
N GLU A 80 15.55 13.68 7.11
CA GLU A 80 14.43 13.52 6.18
C GLU A 80 14.73 12.49 5.09
N LEU A 81 15.99 12.30 4.68
CA LEU A 81 16.39 11.21 3.77
C LEU A 81 16.23 9.83 4.42
N GLU A 82 16.69 9.66 5.66
CA GLU A 82 16.52 8.43 6.43
C GLU A 82 15.03 8.09 6.62
N ARG A 83 14.21 9.11 6.86
CA ARG A 83 12.76 8.97 6.98
C ARG A 83 12.11 8.52 5.68
N VAL A 84 12.51 9.08 4.52
CA VAL A 84 12.04 8.60 3.21
C VAL A 84 12.42 7.13 3.01
N GLU A 85 13.66 6.76 3.33
CA GLU A 85 14.14 5.40 3.17
C GLU A 85 13.36 4.41 4.07
N ALA A 86 13.06 4.81 5.31
CA ALA A 86 12.23 4.02 6.22
C ALA A 86 10.81 3.82 5.68
N LEU A 87 10.15 4.88 5.18
CA LEU A 87 8.81 4.80 4.59
C LEU A 87 8.79 3.88 3.37
N VAL A 88 9.82 3.93 2.52
CA VAL A 88 9.92 3.04 1.35
C VAL A 88 10.09 1.58 1.80
N ARG A 89 10.93 1.30 2.80
CA ARG A 89 11.09 -0.06 3.35
C ARG A 89 9.78 -0.60 3.92
N GLU A 90 9.06 0.20 4.68
CA GLU A 90 7.77 -0.19 5.25
C GLU A 90 6.73 -0.48 4.17
N PHE A 91 6.64 0.38 3.15
CA PHE A 91 5.74 0.16 2.01
C PHE A 91 6.02 -1.16 1.29
N LEU A 92 7.29 -1.46 1.04
CA LEU A 92 7.70 -2.72 0.42
C LEU A 92 7.40 -3.93 1.30
N ALA A 93 7.57 -3.83 2.62
CA ALA A 93 7.24 -4.91 3.55
C ALA A 93 5.74 -5.25 3.49
N VAL A 94 4.87 -4.24 3.54
CA VAL A 94 3.41 -4.42 3.44
C VAL A 94 3.01 -5.04 2.09
N ALA A 95 3.66 -4.61 1.00
CA ALA A 95 3.41 -5.17 -0.32
C ALA A 95 3.84 -6.65 -0.43
N HIS A 96 4.94 -7.03 0.23
CA HIS A 96 5.43 -8.42 0.26
C HIS A 96 4.57 -9.32 1.16
N ASP A 97 4.17 -8.88 2.35
CA ASP A 97 3.28 -9.65 3.23
C ASP A 97 1.93 -9.90 2.54
N SER A 98 1.39 -8.87 1.87
CA SER A 98 0.19 -9.01 1.04
C SER A 98 0.35 -10.01 -0.11
N ALA A 99 1.58 -10.32 -0.54
CA ALA A 99 1.85 -11.33 -1.56
C ALA A 99 2.03 -12.74 -0.95
N ARG A 100 2.61 -12.85 0.24
CA ARG A 100 2.82 -14.14 0.95
C ARG A 100 1.52 -14.73 1.47
N ASP A 101 0.58 -13.90 1.94
CA ASP A 101 -0.77 -14.36 2.31
C ASP A 101 -1.48 -15.05 1.13
N ARG A 102 -1.17 -14.66 -0.12
CA ARG A 102 -1.73 -15.29 -1.33
C ARG A 102 -1.16 -16.69 -1.59
N GLU A 103 0.11 -16.93 -1.27
CA GLU A 103 0.76 -18.24 -1.48
C GLU A 103 0.42 -19.24 -0.36
N GLY A 104 0.25 -18.76 0.87
CA GLY A 104 -0.19 -19.58 2.01
C GLY A 104 -1.64 -20.06 1.87
N ALA A 105 -2.54 -19.18 1.39
CA ALA A 105 -3.95 -19.53 1.15
C ALA A 105 -4.18 -20.42 -0.08
N ALA A 106 -3.23 -20.49 -1.02
CA ALA A 106 -3.30 -21.38 -2.19
C ALA A 106 -2.75 -22.80 -1.92
N SER A 107 -2.08 -23.01 -0.78
CA SER A 107 -1.41 -24.28 -0.41
C SER A 107 -2.13 -25.06 0.71
N THR A 108 -3.26 -24.57 1.22
CA THR A 108 -4.09 -25.21 2.25
C THR A 108 -5.49 -25.48 1.72
#